data_AF-A0A496V872-F1
#
_entry.id   AF-A0A496V872-F1
#
_cell.length_a   1.000
_cell.length_b   1.000
_cell.length_c   1.000
_cell.angle_alpha   90.00
_cell.angle_beta   90.00
_cell.angle_gamma   90.00
#
_symmetry.space_group_name_H-M   'P 1'
#
loop_
_entity.id
_entity.type
_entity.pdbx_description
1 polymer ?
#
loop_
_entity_poly.entity_id
_entity_poly.type
_entity_poly.pdbx_seq_one_letter_code
_entity_poly.pdbx_strand_id
1 'polypeptide(L)'
;MNSNPLQRVWVAHQASRDALKVTKLTLTHDDKETLLFHTTFESQNPTEAKQVIEDSLKEVEDLFVLSLWATFERFLRSYLQQKGATLQMTKPAALAHPMYAYFCDEVEFWKANQMLDLLKKSLFSTYPHLIGQAKQTLEYRDWVAHGKNPNNDPSSNITARFAYKILNEIVETLLLN
;
A
#
# COMPACT_ATOMS: atom_id res chain seq x y z
N MET A 1 -5.28 -5.56 20.37
CA MET A 1 -5.08 -6.36 19.15
C MET A 1 -4.82 -5.38 18.02
N ASN A 2 -3.71 -5.52 17.29
CA ASN A 2 -3.45 -4.67 16.15
C ASN A 2 -4.42 -5.07 15.03
N SER A 3 -5.38 -4.21 14.72
CA SER A 3 -6.27 -4.39 13.58
C SER A 3 -5.49 -4.24 12.30
N ASN A 4 -5.88 -4.96 11.25
CA ASN A 4 -5.29 -4.79 9.93
C ASN A 4 -5.39 -3.33 9.45
N PRO A 5 -4.26 -2.63 9.26
CA PRO A 5 -4.26 -1.20 8.94
C PRO A 5 -4.58 -0.92 7.47
N LEU A 6 -4.48 -1.92 6.59
CA LEU A 6 -4.70 -1.77 5.15
C LEU A 6 -6.18 -1.59 4.80
N GLN A 7 -7.09 -2.10 5.64
CA GLN A 7 -8.54 -2.02 5.40
C GLN A 7 -9.02 -0.58 5.19
N ARG A 8 -8.49 0.39 5.97
CA ARG A 8 -8.89 1.80 5.83
C ARG A 8 -8.47 2.38 4.48
N VAL A 9 -7.25 2.06 4.04
CA VAL A 9 -6.72 2.49 2.74
C VAL A 9 -7.54 1.87 1.60
N TRP A 10 -7.90 0.59 1.74
CA TRP A 10 -8.73 -0.11 0.77
C TRP A 10 -10.14 0.48 0.65
N VAL A 11 -10.79 0.80 1.75
CA VAL A 11 -12.11 1.44 1.72
C VAL A 11 -12.03 2.81 1.05
N ALA A 12 -10.99 3.60 1.34
CA ALA A 12 -10.78 4.89 0.68
C ALA A 12 -10.55 4.73 -0.83
N HIS A 13 -9.80 3.70 -1.25
CA HIS A 13 -9.62 3.38 -2.68
C HIS A 13 -10.94 3.10 -3.37
N GLN A 14 -11.76 2.23 -2.78
CA GLN A 14 -13.06 1.86 -3.34
C GLN A 14 -13.96 3.09 -3.47
N ALA A 15 -14.05 3.91 -2.42
CA ALA A 15 -14.86 5.12 -2.41
C ALA A 15 -14.41 6.13 -3.49
N SER A 16 -13.11 6.41 -3.59
CA SER A 16 -12.55 7.31 -4.61
C SER A 16 -12.81 6.81 -6.03
N ARG A 17 -12.66 5.50 -6.25
CA ARG A 17 -12.89 4.90 -7.56
C ARG A 17 -14.37 4.94 -7.96
N ASP A 18 -15.26 4.65 -7.02
CA ASP A 18 -16.69 4.67 -7.27
C ASP A 18 -17.20 6.10 -7.47
N ALA A 19 -16.67 7.08 -6.73
CA ALA A 19 -16.96 8.50 -6.96
C ALA A 19 -16.61 8.91 -8.40
N LEU A 20 -15.38 8.61 -8.87
CA LEU A 20 -14.96 8.92 -10.25
C LEU A 20 -15.83 8.20 -11.31
N LYS A 21 -16.23 6.95 -11.06
CA LYS A 21 -17.15 6.24 -11.96
C LYS A 21 -18.53 6.88 -12.01
N VAL A 22 -19.08 7.29 -10.86
CA VAL A 22 -20.37 7.99 -10.81
C VAL A 22 -20.27 9.30 -11.57
N THR A 23 -19.21 10.10 -11.35
CA THR A 23 -18.97 11.33 -12.12
C THR A 23 -18.94 11.07 -13.62
N LYS A 24 -18.30 9.97 -14.05
CA LYS A 24 -18.29 9.57 -15.47
C LYS A 24 -19.69 9.27 -16.02
N LEU A 25 -20.53 8.60 -15.23
CA LEU A 25 -21.92 8.29 -15.61
C LEU A 25 -22.78 9.55 -15.68
N THR A 26 -22.54 10.53 -14.81
CA THR A 26 -23.22 11.82 -14.81
C THR A 26 -23.03 12.59 -16.13
N LEU A 27 -21.91 12.41 -16.83
CA LEU A 27 -21.65 13.08 -18.11
C LEU A 27 -22.68 12.75 -19.20
N THR A 28 -23.38 11.62 -19.08
CA THR A 28 -24.42 11.19 -20.03
C THR A 28 -25.84 11.41 -19.52
N HIS A 29 -26.00 12.01 -18.35
CA HIS A 29 -27.31 12.27 -17.74
C HIS A 29 -27.90 13.60 -18.24
N ASP A 30 -29.23 13.67 -18.35
CA ASP A 30 -29.92 14.90 -18.83
C ASP A 30 -29.65 16.09 -17.90
N ASP A 31 -29.69 15.87 -16.58
CA ASP A 31 -29.39 16.89 -15.56
C ASP A 31 -27.89 17.11 -15.26
N LYS A 32 -26.98 16.77 -16.18
CA LYS A 32 -25.52 16.84 -15.93
C LYS A 32 -25.04 18.22 -15.45
N GLU A 33 -25.66 19.31 -15.92
CA GLU A 33 -25.29 20.68 -15.55
C GLU A 33 -25.53 20.92 -14.05
N THR A 34 -26.71 20.53 -13.56
CA THR A 34 -27.05 20.60 -12.14
C THR A 34 -26.19 19.68 -11.29
N LEU A 35 -25.93 18.45 -11.77
CA LEU A 35 -25.18 17.45 -11.02
C LEU A 35 -23.67 17.74 -10.94
N LEU A 36 -23.12 18.47 -11.91
CA LEU A 36 -21.71 18.86 -11.96
C LEU A 36 -21.47 20.33 -11.56
N PHE A 37 -22.53 21.04 -11.14
CA PHE A 37 -22.45 22.41 -10.68
C PHE A 37 -21.44 22.55 -9.53
N HIS A 38 -20.60 23.60 -9.58
CA HIS A 38 -19.50 23.85 -8.65
C HIS A 38 -18.43 22.75 -8.60
N THR A 39 -18.28 21.98 -9.68
CA THR A 39 -17.16 21.04 -9.84
C THR A 39 -16.20 21.50 -10.93
N THR A 40 -15.02 20.88 -10.99
CA THR A 40 -14.06 21.08 -12.08
C THR A 40 -14.60 20.67 -13.46
N PHE A 41 -15.71 19.94 -13.51
CA PHE A 41 -16.32 19.42 -14.74
C PHE A 41 -17.49 20.28 -15.26
N GLU A 42 -17.95 21.28 -14.50
CA GLU A 42 -19.14 22.10 -14.83
C GLU A 42 -19.05 22.71 -16.24
N SER A 43 -17.89 23.28 -16.57
CA SER A 43 -17.65 23.98 -17.83
C SER A 43 -16.87 23.15 -18.86
N GLN A 44 -16.62 21.86 -18.59
CA GLN A 44 -15.83 21.01 -19.49
C GLN A 44 -16.70 20.37 -20.57
N ASN A 45 -16.14 20.26 -21.77
CA ASN A 45 -16.71 19.41 -22.81
C ASN A 45 -16.80 17.96 -22.29
N PRO A 46 -17.92 17.23 -22.50
CA PRO A 46 -18.08 15.84 -22.07
C PRO A 46 -16.94 14.90 -22.48
N THR A 47 -16.35 15.10 -23.67
CA THR A 47 -15.22 14.29 -24.14
C THR A 47 -13.95 14.55 -23.33
N GLU A 48 -13.67 15.82 -23.03
CA GLU A 48 -12.51 16.23 -22.21
C GLU A 48 -12.69 15.77 -20.77
N ALA A 49 -13.88 15.99 -20.19
CA ALA A 49 -14.22 15.54 -18.85
C ALA A 49 -14.05 14.01 -18.70
N LYS A 50 -14.51 13.24 -19.71
CA LYS A 50 -14.32 11.79 -19.73
C LYS A 50 -12.84 11.40 -19.71
N GLN A 51 -12.00 12.07 -20.50
CA GLN A 51 -10.56 11.82 -20.54
C GLN A 51 -9.92 12.14 -19.18
N VAL A 52 -10.23 13.30 -18.59
CA VAL A 52 -9.74 13.70 -17.27
C VAL A 52 -10.11 12.67 -16.21
N ILE A 53 -11.34 12.14 -16.22
CA ILE A 53 -11.78 11.12 -15.27
C ILE A 53 -11.04 9.79 -15.50
N GLU A 54 -10.83 9.38 -16.74
CA GLU A 54 -10.10 8.15 -17.07
C GLU A 54 -8.63 8.22 -16.64
N ASP A 55 -7.99 9.36 -16.81
CA ASP A 55 -6.61 9.57 -16.36
C ASP A 55 -6.54 9.72 -14.83
N SER A 56 -7.52 10.40 -14.22
CA SER A 56 -7.64 10.47 -12.75
C SER A 56 -7.83 9.08 -12.13
N LEU A 57 -8.60 8.19 -12.77
CA LEU A 57 -8.77 6.80 -12.31
C LEU A 57 -7.43 6.04 -12.29
N LYS A 58 -6.57 6.23 -13.29
CA LYS A 58 -5.23 5.63 -13.32
C LYS A 58 -4.35 6.21 -12.21
N GLU A 59 -4.33 7.54 -12.09
CA GLU A 59 -3.52 8.22 -11.07
C GLU A 59 -3.93 7.79 -9.65
N VAL A 60 -5.23 7.68 -9.40
CA VAL A 60 -5.78 7.19 -8.14
C VAL A 60 -5.34 5.75 -7.86
N GLU A 61 -5.40 4.84 -8.84
CA GLU A 61 -4.92 3.45 -8.65
C GLU A 61 -3.44 3.43 -8.23
N ASP A 62 -2.59 4.19 -8.91
CA ASP A 62 -1.15 4.26 -8.63
C ASP A 62 -0.86 4.81 -7.22
N LEU A 63 -1.52 5.90 -6.85
CA LEU A 63 -1.40 6.52 -5.52
C LEU A 63 -1.88 5.57 -4.40
N PHE A 64 -2.91 4.76 -4.66
CA PHE A 64 -3.37 3.79 -3.68
C PHE A 64 -2.42 2.60 -3.53
N VAL A 65 -1.72 2.16 -4.59
CA VAL A 65 -0.63 1.17 -4.45
C VAL A 65 0.46 1.71 -3.52
N LEU A 66 0.88 2.96 -3.73
CA LEU A 66 1.85 3.64 -2.87
C LEU A 66 1.36 3.73 -1.41
N SER A 67 0.13 4.16 -1.19
CA SER A 67 -0.46 4.29 0.15
C SER A 67 -0.58 2.94 0.87
N LEU A 68 -0.98 1.89 0.15
CA LEU A 68 -1.05 0.52 0.68
C LEU A 68 0.33 0.05 1.12
N TRP A 69 1.35 0.26 0.27
CA TRP A 69 2.72 -0.13 0.59
C TRP A 69 3.27 0.62 1.81
N ALA A 70 3.12 1.94 1.87
CA ALA A 70 3.61 2.74 3.00
C ALA A 70 2.98 2.28 4.33
N THR A 71 1.67 1.97 4.30
CA THR A 71 0.94 1.46 5.46
C THR A 71 1.43 0.06 5.86
N PHE A 72 1.65 -0.82 4.88
CA PHE A 72 2.20 -2.15 5.09
C PHE A 72 3.63 -2.12 5.66
N GLU A 73 4.49 -1.25 5.13
CA GLU A 73 5.87 -1.10 5.60
C GLU A 73 5.91 -0.65 7.07
N ARG A 74 5.08 0.34 7.43
CA ARG A 74 4.94 0.78 8.82
C ARG A 74 4.45 -0.36 9.72
N PHE A 75 3.46 -1.13 9.25
CA PHE A 75 2.97 -2.31 9.97
C PHE A 75 4.09 -3.33 10.21
N LEU A 76 4.87 -3.68 9.19
CA LEU A 76 5.97 -4.66 9.33
C LEU A 76 6.97 -4.25 10.39
N ARG A 77 7.42 -2.99 10.37
CA ARG A 77 8.37 -2.47 11.35
C ARG A 77 7.80 -2.55 12.77
N SER A 78 6.57 -2.08 12.97
CA SER A 78 5.91 -2.14 14.27
C SER A 78 5.67 -3.59 14.74
N TYR A 79 5.33 -4.51 13.83
CA TYR A 79 5.20 -5.93 14.11
C TYR A 79 6.53 -6.54 14.56
N LEU A 80 7.63 -6.26 13.85
CA LEU A 80 8.97 -6.74 14.20
C LEU A 80 9.44 -6.18 15.55
N GLN A 81 9.24 -4.89 15.81
CA GLN A 81 9.52 -4.25 17.11
C GLN A 81 8.71 -4.91 18.24
N GLN A 82 7.43 -5.21 18.00
CA GLN A 82 6.59 -5.90 18.98
C GLN A 82 7.09 -7.33 19.27
N LYS A 83 7.40 -8.12 18.24
CA LYS A 83 7.90 -9.50 18.43
C LYS A 83 9.31 -9.53 19.04
N GLY A 84 10.14 -8.56 18.68
CA GLY A 84 11.48 -8.37 19.25
C GLY A 84 11.47 -8.02 20.74
N ALA A 85 10.34 -7.63 21.34
CA ALA A 85 10.25 -7.35 22.77
C ALA A 85 10.67 -8.54 23.65
N THR A 86 10.63 -9.76 23.09
CA THR A 86 11.18 -10.97 23.71
C THR A 86 12.67 -10.87 24.05
N LEU A 87 13.45 -10.03 23.35
CA LEU A 87 14.85 -9.74 23.67
C LEU A 87 15.03 -9.16 25.07
N GLN A 88 14.01 -8.50 25.63
CA GLN A 88 14.03 -7.98 26.99
C GLN A 88 14.04 -9.10 28.05
N MET A 89 13.68 -10.33 27.67
CA MET A 89 13.70 -11.51 28.56
C MET A 89 15.06 -12.23 28.54
N THR A 90 16.00 -11.81 27.70
CA THR A 90 17.33 -12.41 27.59
C THR A 90 18.20 -12.08 28.81
N LYS A 91 19.15 -12.95 29.15
CA LYS A 91 20.16 -12.71 30.19
C LYS A 91 21.54 -12.43 29.55
N PRO A 92 22.37 -11.55 30.15
CA PRO A 92 22.13 -10.79 31.38
C PRO A 92 21.14 -9.63 31.16
N ALA A 93 20.30 -9.34 32.16
CA ALA A 93 19.26 -8.30 32.06
C ALA A 93 19.81 -6.90 31.76
N ALA A 94 21.04 -6.61 32.22
CA ALA A 94 21.74 -5.36 31.93
C ALA A 94 22.02 -5.15 30.43
N LEU A 95 22.12 -6.22 29.64
CA LEU A 95 22.28 -6.17 28.18
C LEU A 95 20.93 -6.18 27.45
N ALA A 96 19.91 -6.82 28.03
CA ALA A 96 18.63 -7.07 27.38
C ALA A 96 17.90 -5.79 26.93
N HIS A 97 17.80 -4.79 27.81
CA HIS A 97 17.10 -3.55 27.50
C HIS A 97 17.83 -2.68 26.46
N PRO A 98 19.14 -2.40 26.58
CA PRO A 98 19.90 -1.71 25.53
C PRO A 98 19.87 -2.43 24.18
N MET A 99 19.95 -3.76 24.18
CA MET A 99 19.89 -4.57 22.96
C MET A 99 18.53 -4.47 22.27
N TYR A 100 17.43 -4.50 23.03
CA TYR A 100 16.10 -4.30 22.45
C TYR A 100 15.91 -2.88 21.91
N ALA A 101 16.35 -1.85 22.64
CA ALA A 101 16.29 -0.47 22.18
C ALA A 101 17.05 -0.28 20.87
N TYR A 102 18.29 -0.78 20.80
CA TYR A 102 19.09 -0.76 19.58
C TYR A 102 18.40 -1.50 18.42
N PHE A 103 17.82 -2.67 18.69
CA PHE A 103 17.03 -3.39 17.68
C PHE A 103 15.85 -2.56 17.16
N CYS A 104 15.11 -1.88 18.04
CA CYS A 104 13.98 -1.03 17.63
C CYS A 104 14.42 0.13 16.73
N ASP A 105 15.53 0.79 17.07
CA ASP A 105 16.12 1.87 16.29
C ASP A 105 16.57 1.37 14.92
N GLU A 106 17.28 0.24 14.87
CA GLU A 106 17.77 -0.34 13.62
C GLU A 106 16.64 -0.75 12.67
N VAL A 107 15.56 -1.33 13.20
CA VAL A 107 14.39 -1.73 12.38
C VAL A 107 13.78 -0.54 11.63
N GLU A 108 13.91 0.69 12.14
CA GLU A 108 13.47 1.90 11.43
C GLU A 108 14.32 2.25 10.20
N PHE A 109 15.52 1.67 10.06
CA PHE A 109 16.39 1.91 8.92
C PHE A 109 16.50 0.69 7.99
N TRP A 110 15.85 -0.42 8.33
CA TRP A 110 15.84 -1.60 7.47
C TRP A 110 15.17 -1.31 6.14
N LYS A 111 15.84 -1.71 5.06
CA LYS A 111 15.24 -1.66 3.73
C LYS A 111 14.08 -2.63 3.66
N ALA A 112 13.01 -2.27 2.97
CA ALA A 112 11.84 -3.12 2.85
C ALA A 112 12.16 -4.52 2.28
N ASN A 113 13.09 -4.60 1.30
CA ASN A 113 13.58 -5.87 0.79
C ASN A 113 14.21 -6.78 1.87
N GLN A 114 14.94 -6.20 2.84
CA GLN A 114 15.55 -6.96 3.93
C GLN A 114 14.49 -7.53 4.87
N MET A 115 13.47 -6.71 5.22
CA MET A 115 12.31 -7.19 6.00
C MET A 115 11.58 -8.33 5.29
N LEU A 116 11.32 -8.19 3.99
CA LEU A 116 10.68 -9.22 3.18
C LEU A 116 11.51 -10.50 3.10
N ASP A 117 12.83 -10.42 2.93
CA ASP A 117 13.70 -11.59 2.89
C ASP A 117 13.79 -12.30 4.24
N LEU A 118 13.75 -11.56 5.35
CA LEU A 118 13.63 -12.14 6.69
C LEU A 118 12.33 -12.95 6.82
N LEU A 119 11.19 -12.39 6.40
CA LEU A 119 9.90 -13.06 6.43
C LEU A 119 9.87 -14.30 5.51
N LYS A 120 10.46 -14.20 4.32
CA LYS A 120 10.57 -15.33 3.37
C LYS A 120 11.33 -16.51 3.95
N LYS A 121 12.42 -16.25 4.67
CA LYS A 121 13.24 -17.30 5.30
C LYS A 121 12.61 -17.93 6.53
N SER A 122 11.53 -17.34 7.06
CA SER A 122 10.90 -17.75 8.31
C SER A 122 9.43 -18.14 8.09
N LEU A 123 8.50 -17.26 8.45
CA LEU A 123 7.04 -17.49 8.46
C LEU A 123 6.45 -17.77 7.08
N PHE A 124 7.11 -17.32 6.01
CA PHE A 124 6.65 -17.50 4.63
C PHE A 124 7.52 -18.47 3.83
N SER A 125 8.30 -19.33 4.51
CA SER A 125 9.14 -20.34 3.85
C SER A 125 8.35 -21.33 2.98
N THR A 126 7.10 -21.63 3.34
CA THR A 126 6.17 -22.48 2.57
C THR A 126 5.35 -21.71 1.53
N TYR A 127 5.32 -20.38 1.61
CA TYR A 127 4.59 -19.50 0.68
C TYR A 127 5.50 -18.38 0.11
N PRO A 128 6.67 -18.71 -0.47
CA PRO A 128 7.65 -17.71 -0.90
C PRO A 128 7.15 -16.80 -2.04
N HIS A 129 6.10 -17.23 -2.74
CA HIS A 129 5.46 -16.46 -3.81
C HIS A 129 4.81 -15.18 -3.29
N LEU A 130 4.21 -15.19 -2.09
CA LEU A 130 3.59 -14.00 -1.49
C LEU A 130 4.64 -12.90 -1.27
N ILE A 131 5.83 -13.29 -0.79
CA ILE A 131 6.94 -12.34 -0.63
C ILE A 131 7.45 -11.86 -1.99
N GLY A 132 7.52 -12.73 -3.00
CA GLY A 132 7.86 -12.33 -4.37
C GLY A 132 6.90 -11.27 -4.93
N GLN A 133 5.60 -11.46 -4.73
CA GLN A 133 4.56 -10.53 -5.18
C GLN A 133 4.57 -9.21 -4.38
N ALA A 134 4.90 -9.26 -3.08
CA ALA A 134 5.16 -8.06 -2.30
C ALA A 134 6.37 -7.30 -2.84
N LYS A 135 7.45 -7.98 -3.25
CA LYS A 135 8.60 -7.32 -3.89
C LYS A 135 8.26 -6.67 -5.23
N GLN A 136 7.39 -7.28 -6.03
CA GLN A 136 6.86 -6.64 -7.25
C GLN A 136 6.03 -5.39 -6.91
N THR A 137 5.26 -5.44 -5.83
CA THR A 137 4.51 -4.27 -5.34
C THR A 137 5.44 -3.15 -4.87
N LEU A 138 6.56 -3.48 -4.21
CA LEU A 138 7.61 -2.53 -3.84
C LEU A 138 8.22 -1.86 -5.08
N GLU A 139 8.62 -2.65 -6.08
CA GLU A 139 9.19 -2.15 -7.33
C GLU A 139 8.22 -1.15 -8.01
N TYR A 140 6.94 -1.51 -8.08
CA TYR A 140 5.92 -0.63 -8.62
C TYR A 140 5.74 0.64 -7.79
N ARG A 141 5.68 0.53 -6.45
CA ARG A 141 5.62 1.70 -5.55
C ARG A 141 6.79 2.64 -5.81
N ASP A 142 8.00 2.10 -5.92
CA ASP A 142 9.21 2.90 -6.10
C ASP A 142 9.14 3.64 -7.44
N TRP A 143 8.67 2.99 -8.52
CA TRP A 143 8.41 3.64 -9.80
C TRP A 143 7.40 4.80 -9.70
N VAL A 144 6.26 4.59 -9.01
CA VAL A 144 5.26 5.66 -8.76
C VAL A 144 5.89 6.81 -7.98
N ALA A 145 6.59 6.51 -6.89
CA ALA A 145 7.22 7.49 -6.00
C ALA A 145 8.33 8.30 -6.70
N HIS A 146 8.98 7.72 -7.71
CA HIS A 146 10.02 8.37 -8.52
C HIS A 146 9.47 9.02 -9.81
N GLY A 147 8.15 9.26 -9.89
CA GLY A 147 7.55 10.04 -10.96
C GLY A 147 7.32 9.26 -12.26
N LYS A 148 7.15 7.94 -12.18
CA LYS A 148 6.74 7.08 -13.31
C LYS A 148 7.72 7.15 -14.49
N ASN A 149 9.01 7.10 -14.20
CA ASN A 149 10.06 7.23 -15.21
C ASN A 149 9.94 6.10 -16.27
N PRO A 150 9.68 6.43 -17.55
CA PRO A 150 9.48 5.43 -18.61
C PRO A 150 10.76 4.65 -18.95
N ASN A 151 11.94 5.13 -18.54
CA ASN A 151 13.20 4.41 -18.73
C ASN A 151 13.44 3.32 -17.67
N ASN A 152 12.56 3.22 -16.68
CA ASN A 152 12.67 2.26 -15.58
C ASN A 152 11.30 1.69 -15.22
N ASP A 153 10.56 1.24 -16.24
CA ASP A 153 9.25 0.65 -16.05
C ASP A 153 9.34 -0.63 -15.18
N PRO A 154 8.39 -0.82 -14.25
CA PRO A 154 8.38 -1.98 -13.40
C PRO A 154 8.09 -3.25 -14.21
N SER A 155 8.64 -4.37 -13.76
CA SER A 155 8.45 -5.69 -14.37
C SER A 155 6.99 -6.15 -14.50
N SER A 156 6.06 -5.50 -13.79
CA SER A 156 4.63 -5.81 -13.80
C SER A 156 3.81 -4.56 -13.51
N ASN A 157 2.67 -4.43 -14.19
CA ASN A 157 1.69 -3.40 -13.85
C ASN A 157 0.85 -3.87 -12.65
N ILE A 158 1.00 -3.20 -11.51
CA ILE A 158 0.35 -3.56 -10.25
C ILE A 158 -0.88 -2.68 -10.03
N THR A 159 -2.04 -3.30 -9.81
CA THR A 159 -3.27 -2.59 -9.43
C THR A 159 -3.38 -2.45 -7.92
N ALA A 160 -4.15 -1.46 -7.42
CA ALA A 160 -4.40 -1.32 -5.98
C ALA A 160 -5.09 -2.58 -5.41
N ARG A 161 -5.96 -3.23 -6.18
CA ARG A 161 -6.61 -4.50 -5.78
C ARG A 161 -5.60 -5.62 -5.59
N PHE A 162 -4.64 -5.76 -6.51
CA PHE A 162 -3.59 -6.76 -6.39
C PHE A 162 -2.72 -6.48 -5.17
N ALA A 163 -2.22 -5.24 -5.04
CA ALA A 163 -1.41 -4.81 -3.90
C ALA A 163 -2.14 -5.08 -2.57
N TYR A 164 -3.41 -4.66 -2.46
CA TYR A 164 -4.22 -4.90 -1.27
C TYR A 164 -4.30 -6.39 -0.95
N LYS A 165 -4.67 -7.23 -1.92
CA LYS A 165 -4.80 -8.68 -1.69
C LYS A 165 -3.53 -9.29 -1.12
N ILE A 166 -2.38 -9.05 -1.77
CA ILE A 166 -1.10 -9.66 -1.38
C ILE A 166 -0.63 -9.15 -0.03
N LEU A 167 -0.64 -7.83 0.17
CA LEU A 167 -0.17 -7.23 1.42
C LEU A 167 -1.10 -7.59 2.58
N ASN A 168 -2.42 -7.64 2.36
CA ASN A 168 -3.41 -8.08 3.33
C ASN A 168 -3.18 -9.52 3.75
N GLU A 169 -2.93 -10.43 2.81
CA GLU A 169 -2.66 -11.84 3.11
C GLU A 169 -1.42 -12.01 3.99
N ILE A 170 -0.36 -11.22 3.74
CA ILE A 170 0.82 -11.19 4.59
C ILE A 170 0.48 -10.64 5.99
N VAL A 171 -0.26 -9.53 6.08
CA VAL A 171 -0.68 -8.92 7.35
C VAL A 171 -1.51 -9.89 8.18
N GLU A 172 -2.53 -10.53 7.60
CA GLU A 172 -3.38 -11.48 8.30
C GLU A 172 -2.58 -12.69 8.78
N THR A 173 -1.69 -13.23 7.95
CA THR A 173 -0.80 -14.33 8.35
C THR A 173 0.08 -13.93 9.54
N LEU A 174 0.59 -12.70 9.56
CA LEU A 174 1.39 -12.19 10.67
C LEU A 174 0.56 -11.95 11.93
N LEU A 175 -0.68 -11.49 11.82
CA LEU A 175 -1.58 -11.27 12.96
C LEU A 175 -2.06 -12.56 13.62
N LEU A 176 -2.09 -13.67 12.86
CA LEU A 176 -2.40 -15.01 13.39
C LEU A 176 -1.25 -15.65 14.16
N ASN A 177 -0.02 -15.12 14.03
CA ASN A 177 1.20 -15.65 14.65
C ASN A 177 1.81 -14.65 15.66
#